data_AF-A0A7V0XI89-F1
#
_entry.id   AF-A0A7V0XI89-F1
#
_cell.length_a   1.000
_cell.length_b   1.000
_cell.length_c   1.000
_cell.angle_alpha   90.00
_cell.angle_beta   90.00
_cell.angle_gamma   90.00
#
_symmetry.space_group_name_H-M   'P 1'
#
loop_
_entity.id
_entity.type
_entity.pdbx_description
1 polymer ?
#
loop_
_entity_poly.entity_id
_entity_poly.type
_entity_poly.pdbx_seq_one_letter_code
_entity_poly.pdbx_strand_id
1 'polypeptide(L)'
;MSEIVYDGTAVFCNRFIDRRSRTHDQMVQAARSGKQNIAEGCMASGTSKKFELKLVGVARASLEELLLDYEDFLRQKGLKQWAKEHPKSKFIRSLCYKGDRSYGTYKRFLEKETSE
;
A
#
# COMPACT_ATOMS: atom_id res chain seq x y z
N MET A 1 -4.30 7.00 -6.04
CA MET A 1 -3.05 6.57 -5.37
C MET A 1 -3.32 5.55 -4.27
N SER A 2 -4.22 5.82 -3.32
CA SER A 2 -4.62 4.85 -2.29
C SER A 2 -5.20 3.55 -2.86
N GLU A 3 -5.92 3.63 -3.98
CA GLU A 3 -6.39 2.46 -4.73
C GLU A 3 -5.24 1.56 -5.21
N ILE A 4 -4.19 2.16 -5.79
CA ILE A 4 -2.99 1.44 -6.25
C ILE A 4 -2.30 0.71 -5.08
N VAL A 5 -2.26 1.35 -3.90
CA VAL A 5 -1.70 0.71 -2.69
C VAL A 5 -2.56 -0.49 -2.28
N TYR A 6 -3.89 -0.36 -2.28
CA TYR A 6 -4.79 -1.46 -1.99
C TYR A 6 -4.62 -2.64 -2.96
N ASP A 7 -4.69 -2.38 -4.26
CA ASP A 7 -4.57 -3.42 -5.29
C ASP A 7 -3.19 -4.10 -5.22
N GLY A 8 -2.14 -3.30 -5.02
CA GLY A 8 -0.78 -3.79 -4.85
C GLY A 8 -0.61 -4.67 -3.62
N THR A 9 -1.19 -4.28 -2.48
CA THR A 9 -1.19 -5.10 -1.25
C THR A 9 -1.94 -6.40 -1.46
N ALA A 10 -3.12 -6.37 -2.09
CA ALA A 10 -3.90 -7.58 -2.34
C ALA A 10 -3.10 -8.60 -3.18
N VAL A 11 -2.43 -8.14 -4.25
CA VAL A 11 -1.57 -8.99 -5.07
C VAL A 11 -0.34 -9.47 -4.28
N PHE A 12 0.32 -8.59 -3.53
CA PHE A 12 1.46 -8.96 -2.70
C PHE A 12 1.08 -10.07 -1.70
N CYS A 13 0.00 -9.89 -0.95
CA CYS A 13 -0.48 -10.86 0.03
C CYS A 13 -0.83 -12.18 -0.63
N ASN A 14 -1.52 -12.17 -1.77
CA ASN A 14 -1.85 -13.39 -2.51
C ASN A 14 -0.63 -14.17 -3.01
N ARG A 15 0.51 -13.49 -3.22
CA ARG A 15 1.74 -14.11 -3.73
C ARG A 15 2.69 -14.58 -2.64
N PHE A 16 2.81 -13.79 -1.57
CA PHE A 16 3.91 -13.93 -0.61
C PHE A 16 3.47 -14.28 0.80
N ILE A 17 2.18 -14.19 1.10
CA ILE A 17 1.62 -14.47 2.41
C ILE A 17 0.62 -15.63 2.26
N ASP A 18 0.63 -16.56 3.22
CA ASP A 18 -0.36 -17.63 3.24
C ASP A 18 -1.78 -17.03 3.30
N ARG A 19 -2.63 -17.39 2.34
CA ARG A 19 -4.01 -16.91 2.20
C ARG A 19 -4.90 -17.21 3.41
N ARG A 20 -4.53 -18.17 4.26
CA ARG A 20 -5.25 -18.52 5.48
C ARG A 20 -4.65 -17.88 6.73
N SER A 21 -3.53 -17.17 6.59
CA SER A 21 -2.88 -16.53 7.72
C SER A 21 -3.60 -15.25 8.13
N ARG A 22 -3.57 -14.96 9.44
CA ARG A 22 -4.07 -13.71 9.99
C ARG A 22 -3.36 -12.47 9.40
N THR A 23 -2.08 -12.60 9.08
CA THR A 23 -1.28 -11.53 8.46
C THR A 23 -1.82 -11.14 7.08
N HIS A 24 -2.26 -12.11 6.27
CA HIS A 24 -2.87 -11.81 4.96
C HIS A 24 -4.09 -10.91 5.13
N ASP A 25 -5.03 -11.31 5.98
CA ASP A 25 -6.24 -10.54 6.26
C ASP A 25 -5.93 -9.16 6.82
N GLN A 26 -4.98 -9.06 7.76
CA GLN A 26 -4.59 -7.79 8.40
C GLN A 26 -4.04 -6.79 7.38
N MET A 27 -3.07 -7.20 6.57
CA MET A 27 -2.48 -6.32 5.55
C MET A 27 -3.51 -5.84 4.53
N VAL A 28 -4.37 -6.75 4.03
CA VAL A 28 -5.42 -6.40 3.06
C VAL A 28 -6.44 -5.44 3.68
N GLN A 29 -6.84 -5.67 4.94
CA GLN A 29 -7.76 -4.78 5.65
C GLN A 29 -7.14 -3.42 5.98
N ALA A 30 -5.88 -3.36 6.39
CA ALA A 30 -5.17 -2.11 6.63
C ALA A 30 -5.12 -1.24 5.36
N ALA A 31 -4.79 -1.85 4.21
CA ALA A 31 -4.79 -1.17 2.93
C ALA A 31 -6.19 -0.69 2.51
N ARG A 32 -7.23 -1.52 2.72
CA ARG A 32 -8.63 -1.16 2.44
C ARG A 32 -9.11 -0.01 3.32
N SER A 33 -8.88 -0.11 4.64
CA SER A 33 -9.23 0.91 5.63
C SER A 33 -8.56 2.24 5.29
N GLY A 34 -7.27 2.23 4.96
CA GLY A 34 -6.53 3.42 4.53
C GLY A 34 -7.18 4.07 3.30
N LYS A 35 -7.50 3.28 2.27
CA LYS A 35 -8.19 3.77 1.06
C LYS A 35 -9.55 4.39 1.37
N GLN A 36 -10.39 3.70 2.13
CA GLN A 36 -11.76 4.13 2.43
C GLN A 36 -11.78 5.41 3.27
N ASN A 37 -11.00 5.47 4.34
CA ASN A 37 -10.94 6.64 5.21
C ASN A 37 -10.39 7.89 4.48
N ILE A 38 -9.47 7.74 3.52
CA ILE A 38 -9.07 8.86 2.65
C ILE A 38 -10.25 9.35 1.82
N ALA A 39 -10.98 8.45 1.15
CA ALA A 39 -12.11 8.83 0.31
C ALA A 39 -13.22 9.52 1.12
N GLU A 40 -13.60 8.95 2.26
CA GLU A 40 -14.60 9.52 3.17
C GLU A 40 -14.13 10.86 3.75
N GLY A 41 -12.85 10.97 4.12
CA GLY A 41 -12.25 12.21 4.62
C GLY A 41 -12.30 13.35 3.59
N CYS A 42 -12.02 13.04 2.33
CA CYS A 42 -12.15 13.99 1.23
C CYS A 42 -13.60 14.46 1.04
N MET A 43 -14.57 13.55 1.09
CA MET A 43 -15.99 13.90 0.98
C MET A 43 -16.47 14.78 2.15
N ALA A 44 -15.94 14.53 3.36
CA ALA A 44 -16.24 15.31 4.55
C ALA A 44 -15.56 16.70 4.57
N SER A 45 -14.52 16.92 3.76
CA SER A 45 -13.73 18.16 3.78
C SER A 45 -14.56 19.42 3.53
N GLY A 46 -15.62 19.30 2.72
CA GLY A 46 -16.55 20.38 2.42
C GLY A 46 -17.66 20.61 3.46
N THR A 47 -17.84 19.69 4.42
CA THR A 47 -18.95 19.72 5.38
C THR A 47 -18.49 19.78 6.85
N SER A 48 -17.42 19.07 7.21
CA SER A 48 -16.92 19.00 8.59
C SER A 48 -15.40 18.76 8.65
N LYS A 49 -14.67 19.81 9.04
CA LYS A 49 -13.22 19.73 9.29
C LYS A 49 -12.84 18.77 10.41
N LYS A 50 -13.66 18.67 11.45
CA LYS A 50 -13.44 17.71 12.55
C LYS A 50 -13.50 16.27 12.04
N PHE A 51 -14.46 15.96 11.18
CA PHE A 51 -14.63 14.61 10.66
C PHE A 51 -13.57 14.26 9.61
N GLU A 52 -13.24 15.21 8.72
CA GLU A 52 -12.09 15.10 7.80
C GLU A 52 -10.80 14.74 8.55
N LEU A 53 -10.42 15.52 9.57
CA LEU A 53 -9.19 15.29 10.34
C LEU A 53 -9.20 13.93 11.04
N LYS A 54 -10.35 13.51 11.58
CA LYS A 54 -10.50 12.19 12.21
C LYS A 54 -10.22 11.07 11.20
N LEU A 55 -10.88 11.10 10.04
CA LEU A 55 -10.75 10.03 9.04
C LEU A 55 -9.35 10.01 8.41
N VAL A 56 -8.78 11.17 8.11
CA VAL A 56 -7.38 11.25 7.64
C VAL A 56 -6.41 10.69 8.69
N GLY A 57 -6.66 10.92 9.98
CA GLY A 57 -5.91 10.32 11.08
C GLY A 57 -5.99 8.79 11.10
N VAL A 58 -7.20 8.23 10.96
CA VAL A 58 -7.40 6.77 10.87
C VAL A 58 -6.71 6.20 9.64
N ALA A 59 -6.83 6.85 8.49
CA ALA A 59 -6.16 6.43 7.27
C ALA A 59 -4.64 6.38 7.43
N ARG A 60 -4.06 7.40 8.07
CA ARG A 60 -2.62 7.44 8.37
C ARG A 60 -2.19 6.25 9.23
N ALA A 61 -2.92 5.99 10.32
CA ALA A 61 -2.62 4.88 11.21
C ALA A 61 -2.67 3.52 10.48
N SER A 62 -3.71 3.29 9.64
CA SER A 62 -3.80 2.06 8.85
C SER A 62 -2.66 1.90 7.83
N LEU A 63 -2.21 2.99 7.21
CA LEU A 63 -1.09 2.94 6.26
C LEU A 63 0.28 2.79 6.95
N GLU A 64 0.40 3.24 8.19
CA GLU A 64 1.59 3.05 9.02
C GLU A 64 1.70 1.60 9.50
N GLU A 65 0.61 0.99 9.95
CA GLU A 65 0.53 -0.45 10.25
C GLU A 65 0.90 -1.29 9.03
N LEU A 66 0.33 -0.97 7.87
CA LEU A 66 0.66 -1.66 6.61
C LEU A 66 2.15 -1.53 6.24
N LEU A 67 2.78 -0.38 6.49
CA LEU A 67 4.22 -0.22 6.24
C LEU A 67 5.04 -1.13 7.15
N LEU A 68 4.69 -1.19 8.44
CA LEU A 68 5.36 -2.07 9.40
C LEU A 68 5.21 -3.54 9.00
N ASP A 69 4.04 -3.96 8.52
CA ASP A 69 3.84 -5.33 8.02
C ASP A 69 4.77 -5.67 6.84
N TYR A 70 4.98 -4.73 5.92
CA TYR A 70 5.96 -4.90 4.83
C TYR A 70 7.40 -5.01 5.34
N GLU A 71 7.78 -4.17 6.30
CA GLU A 71 9.11 -4.18 6.90
C GLU A 71 9.36 -5.48 7.68
N ASP A 72 8.37 -5.96 8.42
CA ASP A 72 8.41 -7.21 9.14
C ASP A 72 8.50 -8.42 8.19
N PHE A 73 7.74 -8.41 7.09
CA PHE A 73 7.86 -9.44 6.07
C PHE A 73 9.30 -9.53 5.54
N LEU A 74 9.93 -8.39 5.21
CA LEU A 74 11.31 -8.36 4.73
C LEU A 74 12.28 -8.87 5.80
N ARG A 75 12.16 -8.37 7.04
CA ARG A 75 13.00 -8.73 8.17
C ARG A 75 12.93 -10.23 8.48
N GLN A 76 11.73 -10.79 8.59
CA GLN A 76 11.52 -12.21 8.91
C GLN A 76 12.02 -13.15 7.81
N LYS A 77 12.05 -12.69 6.56
CA LYS A 77 12.56 -13.45 5.41
C LYS A 77 14.05 -13.17 5.11
N GLY A 78 14.73 -12.33 5.90
CA GLY A 78 16.12 -11.94 5.66
C GLY A 78 16.33 -11.14 4.37
N LEU A 79 15.28 -10.48 3.86
CA LEU A 79 15.33 -9.69 2.65
C LEU A 79 15.77 -8.26 2.95
N LYS A 80 16.62 -7.70 2.07
CA LYS A 80 17.15 -6.34 2.25
C LYS A 80 16.11 -5.29 1.87
N GLN A 81 15.75 -4.44 2.82
CA GLN A 81 15.01 -3.20 2.54
C GLN A 81 15.92 -2.22 1.79
N TRP A 82 15.43 -1.65 0.68
CA TRP A 82 16.16 -0.64 -0.06
C TRP A 82 16.04 0.72 0.61
N ALA A 83 17.18 1.37 0.86
CA ALA A 83 17.21 2.76 1.29
C ALA A 83 16.53 3.68 0.26
N LYS A 84 16.07 4.85 0.71
CA LYS A 84 15.41 5.85 -0.16
C LYS A 84 16.25 6.24 -1.38
N GLU A 85 17.57 6.29 -1.21
CA GLU A 85 18.51 6.67 -2.25
C GLU A 85 18.88 5.53 -3.23
N HIS A 86 18.48 4.29 -2.94
CA HIS A 86 18.80 3.16 -3.79
C HIS A 86 18.20 3.35 -5.20
N PRO A 87 18.93 3.07 -6.30
CA PRO A 87 18.44 3.31 -7.66
C PRO A 87 17.07 2.70 -7.96
N LYS A 88 16.83 1.45 -7.49
CA LYS A 88 15.52 0.79 -7.61
C LYS A 88 14.41 1.49 -6.81
N SER A 89 14.71 2.02 -5.63
CA SER A 89 13.75 2.78 -4.80
C SER A 89 13.38 4.10 -5.48
N LYS A 90 14.38 4.84 -5.97
CA LYS A 90 14.17 6.07 -6.76
C LYS A 90 13.34 5.82 -8.01
N PHE A 91 13.64 4.75 -8.73
CA PHE A 91 12.91 4.38 -9.94
C PHE A 91 11.43 4.05 -9.67
N ILE A 92 11.13 3.22 -8.65
CA ILE A 92 9.72 2.94 -8.32
C ILE A 92 9.00 4.20 -7.83
N ARG A 93 9.67 5.06 -7.06
CA ARG A 93 9.12 6.35 -6.62
C ARG A 93 8.85 7.28 -7.78
N SER A 94 9.70 7.34 -8.81
CA SER A 94 9.49 8.25 -9.94
C SER A 94 8.22 7.92 -10.74
N LEU A 95 7.75 6.67 -10.70
CA LEU A 95 6.49 6.27 -11.34
C LEU A 95 5.27 6.99 -10.76
N CYS A 96 5.34 7.48 -9.51
CA CYS A 96 4.20 8.20 -8.90
C CYS A 96 3.93 9.55 -9.56
N TYR A 97 4.88 10.10 -10.32
CA TYR A 97 4.73 11.36 -11.03
C TYR A 97 4.14 11.21 -12.43
N LYS A 98 3.85 9.98 -12.88
CA LYS A 98 3.11 9.77 -14.13
C LYS A 98 1.66 10.25 -13.99
N GLY A 99 1.17 10.96 -15.01
CA GLY A 99 -0.14 11.63 -14.99
C GLY A 99 -1.33 10.67 -15.00
N ASP A 100 -1.22 9.56 -15.72
CA ASP A 100 -2.27 8.54 -15.95
C ASP A 100 -2.03 7.26 -15.13
N ARG A 101 -1.33 7.39 -14.00
CA ARG A 101 -0.93 6.23 -13.20
C ARG A 101 -2.13 5.44 -12.70
N SER A 102 -2.04 4.13 -12.87
CA SER A 102 -2.99 3.14 -12.37
C SER A 102 -2.24 1.95 -11.79
N TYR A 103 -2.96 0.95 -11.31
CA TYR A 103 -2.34 -0.33 -10.96
C TYR A 103 -1.47 -0.88 -12.11
N GLY A 104 -1.91 -0.70 -13.37
CA GLY A 104 -1.18 -1.10 -14.57
C GLY A 104 0.25 -0.52 -14.65
N THR A 105 0.48 0.67 -14.11
CA THR A 105 1.82 1.29 -14.03
C THR A 105 2.79 0.47 -13.18
N TYR A 106 2.28 -0.22 -12.16
CA TYR A 106 3.05 -1.00 -11.21
C TYR A 106 2.96 -2.51 -11.45
N LYS A 107 1.96 -2.96 -12.22
CA LYS A 107 1.64 -4.37 -12.48
C LYS A 107 2.88 -5.19 -12.78
N ARG A 108 3.72 -4.79 -13.74
CA ARG A 108 4.93 -5.55 -14.13
C ARG A 108 5.96 -5.80 -13.00
N PHE A 109 5.89 -5.03 -11.92
CA PHE A 109 6.79 -5.18 -10.77
C PHE A 109 6.15 -5.96 -9.62
N LEU A 110 4.82 -5.90 -9.51
CA LEU A 110 4.02 -6.52 -8.45
C LEU A 110 3.48 -7.89 -8.86
N GLU A 111 3.28 -8.09 -10.15
CA GLU A 111 2.97 -9.32 -10.85
C GLU A 111 4.13 -9.55 -11.79
N LYS A 112 5.02 -10.48 -11.46
CA LYS A 112 5.90 -11.03 -12.49
C LYS A 112 5.19 -12.25 -13.04
N GLU A 113 5.01 -12.31 -14.35
CA GLU A 113 5.03 -13.58 -15.07
C GLU A 113 6.30 -14.30 -14.61
N THR A 114 6.12 -15.47 -14.01
CA THR A 114 7.16 -16.49 -13.94
C THR A 114 7.57 -16.81 -15.37
N SER A 115 8.55 -16.10 -15.91
CA SER A 115 9.41 -16.69 -16.92
C SER A 115 10.28 -17.69 -16.18
N GLU A 116 9.91 -18.97 -16.33
CA GLU A 116 10.80 -20.11 -16.11
C GLU A 116 12.10 -19.96 -16.90
#